data_AF-A0A017RTD2-F1
#
_entry.id   AF-A0A017RTD2-F1
#
_cell.length_a   1.000
_cell.length_b   1.000
_cell.length_c   1.000
_cell.angle_alpha   90.00
_cell.angle_beta   90.00
_cell.angle_gamma   90.00
#
_symmetry.space_group_name_H-M   'P 1'
#
loop_
_entity.id
_entity.type
_entity.pdbx_description
1 polymer ?
#
loop_
_entity_poly.entity_id
_entity_poly.type
_entity_poly.pdbx_seq_one_letter_code
_entity_poly.pdbx_strand_id
1 'polypeptide(L)'
;MSSKFGDFIAEKRKQKEISLRKMAELLDISPAYWSDIEKGRRNPPNINKIEEIAKILGLTPEETDYMIDIASEDRDEIPMDLPDYIKESGLARTALRKARKIESEGKSDITEKAWLEFIKALDEKE
;
A
#
# COMPACT_ATOMS: atom_id res chain seq x y z
N MET A 1 10.15 -11.26 14.66
CA MET A 1 8.88 -11.68 14.02
C MET A 1 8.89 -11.15 12.62
N SER A 2 8.29 -11.87 11.67
CA SER A 2 8.10 -11.36 10.31
C SER A 2 7.03 -10.26 10.32
N SER A 3 7.16 -9.28 9.44
CA SER A 3 6.18 -8.21 9.20
C SER A 3 5.17 -8.67 8.15
N LYS A 4 3.93 -8.18 8.15
CA LYS A 4 2.91 -8.58 7.16
C LYS A 4 3.40 -8.35 5.73
N PHE A 5 4.05 -7.19 5.51
CA PHE A 5 4.68 -6.86 4.22
C PHE A 5 5.73 -7.91 3.82
N GLY A 6 6.69 -8.17 4.72
CA GLY A 6 7.77 -9.13 4.51
C GLY A 6 7.30 -10.54 4.15
N ASP A 7 6.27 -11.04 4.82
CA ASP A 7 5.66 -12.34 4.50
C ASP A 7 5.02 -12.36 3.12
N PHE A 8 4.25 -11.33 2.77
CA PHE A 8 3.58 -11.20 1.48
C PHE A 8 4.57 -11.19 0.31
N ILE A 9 5.60 -10.33 0.36
CA ILE A 9 6.59 -10.24 -0.73
C ILE A 9 7.43 -11.52 -0.84
N ALA A 10 7.74 -12.18 0.29
CA ALA A 10 8.48 -13.43 0.28
C ALA A 10 7.66 -14.56 -0.34
N GLU A 11 6.35 -14.59 -0.10
CA GLU A 11 5.42 -15.52 -0.73
C GLU A 11 5.33 -15.27 -2.25
N LYS A 12 5.03 -14.04 -2.66
CA LYS A 12 4.93 -13.65 -4.08
C LYS A 12 6.22 -13.92 -4.84
N ARG A 13 7.37 -13.62 -4.24
CA ARG A 13 8.69 -13.92 -4.80
C ARG A 13 8.87 -15.43 -5.05
N LYS A 14 8.51 -16.27 -4.07
CA LYS A 14 8.60 -17.75 -4.19
C LYS A 14 7.64 -18.28 -5.26
N GLN A 15 6.43 -17.76 -5.36
CA GLN A 15 5.46 -18.12 -6.41
C GLN A 15 6.00 -17.80 -7.82
N LYS A 16 6.80 -16.74 -7.96
CA LYS A 16 7.49 -16.37 -9.20
C LYS A 16 8.83 -17.09 -9.42
N GLU A 17 9.18 -18.04 -8.54
CA GLU A 17 10.46 -18.77 -8.55
C GLU A 17 11.70 -17.86 -8.50
N ILE A 18 11.55 -16.63 -8.00
CA ILE A 18 12.65 -15.69 -7.87
C ILE A 18 13.42 -16.03 -6.59
N SER A 19 14.73 -16.26 -6.68
CA SER A 19 15.56 -16.47 -5.49
C SER A 19 15.76 -15.16 -4.72
N LEU A 20 16.03 -15.24 -3.42
CA LEU A 20 16.34 -14.06 -2.59
C LEU A 20 17.49 -13.22 -3.18
N ARG A 21 18.54 -13.89 -3.67
CA ARG A 21 19.68 -13.22 -4.34
C ARG A 21 19.27 -12.56 -5.65
N LYS A 22 18.44 -13.22 -6.44
CA LYS A 22 17.97 -12.66 -7.72
C LYS A 22 17.07 -11.46 -7.51
N MET A 23 16.20 -11.48 -6.50
CA MET A 23 15.35 -10.33 -6.16
C MET A 23 16.20 -9.13 -5.73
N ALA A 24 17.20 -9.36 -4.89
CA ALA A 24 18.13 -8.30 -4.47
C ALA A 24 18.91 -7.70 -5.65
N GLU A 25 19.35 -8.54 -6.60
CA GLU A 25 19.98 -8.09 -7.85
C GLU A 25 19.02 -7.25 -8.71
N LEU A 26 17.76 -7.70 -8.89
CA LEU A 26 16.76 -6.98 -9.68
C LEU A 26 16.40 -5.61 -9.09
N LEU A 27 16.44 -5.49 -7.76
CA LEU A 27 16.14 -4.26 -7.03
C LEU A 27 17.36 -3.35 -6.82
N ASP A 28 18.54 -3.76 -7.30
CA ASP A 28 19.84 -3.10 -7.08
C ASP A 28 20.14 -2.83 -5.59
N ILE A 29 19.97 -3.85 -4.75
CA ILE A 29 20.23 -3.81 -3.31
C ILE A 29 21.03 -5.03 -2.84
N SER A 30 21.60 -4.94 -1.64
CA SER A 30 22.32 -6.09 -1.07
C SER A 30 21.36 -7.23 -0.71
N PRO A 31 21.75 -8.51 -0.91
CA PRO A 31 20.96 -9.66 -0.47
C PRO A 31 20.68 -9.68 1.04
N ALA A 32 21.60 -9.14 1.85
CA ALA A 32 21.40 -9.00 3.29
C ALA A 32 20.27 -8.00 3.60
N TYR A 33 20.28 -6.83 2.96
CA TYR A 33 19.23 -5.84 3.12
C TYR A 33 17.85 -6.36 2.67
N TRP A 34 17.78 -7.02 1.51
CA TRP A 34 16.53 -7.65 1.06
C TRP A 34 16.06 -8.75 2.02
N SER A 35 16.97 -9.58 2.52
CA SER A 35 16.64 -10.59 3.53
C SER A 35 16.11 -9.96 4.82
N ASP A 36 16.61 -8.80 5.22
CA ASP A 36 16.15 -8.13 6.44
C ASP A 36 14.74 -7.56 6.26
N ILE A 37 14.41 -7.06 5.07
CA ILE A 37 13.06 -6.63 4.71
C ILE A 37 12.08 -7.82 4.77
N GLU A 38 12.37 -8.93 4.07
CA GLU A 38 11.49 -10.11 4.09
C GLU A 38 11.28 -10.69 5.50
N LYS A 39 12.23 -10.48 6.40
CA LYS A 39 12.16 -10.98 7.79
C LYS A 39 11.59 -9.96 8.77
N GLY A 40 11.09 -8.82 8.30
CA GLY A 40 10.55 -7.74 9.13
C GLY A 40 11.57 -7.10 10.08
N ARG A 41 12.87 -7.18 9.77
CA ARG A 41 13.95 -6.53 10.55
C ARG A 41 14.21 -5.10 10.11
N ARG A 42 13.67 -4.73 8.95
CA ARG A 42 13.71 -3.40 8.35
C ARG A 42 12.29 -3.01 7.96
N ASN A 43 11.99 -1.72 8.10
CA ASN A 43 10.73 -1.19 7.62
C ASN A 43 10.59 -1.42 6.11
N PRO A 44 9.35 -1.52 5.63
CA PRO A 44 9.05 -1.46 4.20
C PRO A 44 9.73 -0.26 3.54
N PRO A 45 10.21 -0.41 2.29
CA PRO A 45 10.90 0.66 1.60
C PRO A 45 9.93 1.79 1.20
N ASN A 46 10.43 2.85 0.55
CA ASN A 46 9.59 3.95 0.07
C ASN A 46 8.68 3.51 -1.10
N ILE A 47 7.68 4.34 -1.44
CA ILE A 47 6.65 4.03 -2.43
C ILE A 47 7.26 3.68 -3.80
N ASN A 48 8.27 4.43 -4.25
CA ASN A 48 8.97 4.18 -5.51
C ASN A 48 9.55 2.76 -5.59
N LYS A 49 10.16 2.29 -4.48
CA LYS A 49 10.73 0.93 -4.42
C LYS A 49 9.63 -0.13 -4.26
N ILE A 50 8.52 0.19 -3.59
CA ILE A 50 7.33 -0.70 -3.54
C ILE A 50 6.73 -0.90 -4.93
N GLU A 51 6.59 0.16 -5.73
CA GLU A 51 6.12 0.05 -7.12
C GLU A 51 7.07 -0.79 -7.98
N GLU A 52 8.38 -0.68 -7.77
CA GLU A 52 9.38 -1.51 -8.44
C GLU A 52 9.23 -2.99 -8.06
N ILE A 53 9.02 -3.27 -6.78
CA ILE A 53 8.72 -4.63 -6.28
C ILE A 53 7.44 -5.17 -6.94
N ALA A 54 6.38 -4.36 -7.01
CA ALA A 54 5.11 -4.74 -7.65
C ALA A 54 5.32 -5.12 -9.12
N LYS A 55 6.11 -4.33 -9.85
CA LYS A 55 6.46 -4.59 -11.26
C LYS A 55 7.26 -5.88 -11.43
N ILE A 56 8.29 -6.09 -10.60
CA ILE A 56 9.13 -7.31 -10.66
C ILE A 56 8.31 -8.56 -10.33
N LEU A 57 7.46 -8.48 -9.32
CA LEU A 57 6.58 -9.58 -8.91
C LEU A 57 5.41 -9.75 -9.87
N GLY A 58 5.13 -8.77 -10.74
CA GLY A 58 4.00 -8.75 -11.67
C GLY A 58 2.67 -8.87 -10.92
N LEU A 59 2.48 -8.02 -9.93
CA LEU A 59 1.26 -7.93 -9.13
C LEU A 59 0.14 -7.24 -9.93
N THR A 60 -1.11 -7.60 -9.63
CA THR A 60 -2.28 -6.84 -10.13
C THR A 60 -2.39 -5.48 -9.42
N PRO A 61 -3.21 -4.55 -9.91
CA PRO A 61 -3.50 -3.30 -9.19
C PRO A 61 -3.98 -3.55 -7.76
N GLU A 62 -4.91 -4.49 -7.57
CA GLU A 62 -5.48 -4.81 -6.25
C GLU A 62 -4.43 -5.42 -5.31
N GLU A 63 -3.55 -6.28 -5.83
CA GLU A 63 -2.43 -6.83 -5.07
C GLU A 63 -1.40 -5.75 -4.71
N THR A 64 -1.24 -4.74 -5.57
CA THR A 64 -0.33 -3.61 -5.35
C THR A 64 -0.88 -2.70 -4.26
N ASP A 65 -2.17 -2.35 -4.33
CA ASP A 65 -2.86 -1.57 -3.30
C ASP A 65 -2.79 -2.28 -1.94
N TYR A 66 -3.09 -3.58 -1.92
CA TYR A 66 -2.95 -4.39 -0.71
C TYR A 66 -1.52 -4.40 -0.16
N MET A 67 -0.52 -4.50 -1.03
CA MET A 67 0.90 -4.45 -0.63
C MET A 67 1.27 -3.08 -0.03
N ILE A 68 0.74 -1.99 -0.59
CA ILE A 68 0.95 -0.63 -0.08
C ILE A 68 0.29 -0.45 1.28
N ASP A 69 -0.94 -0.96 1.46
CA ASP A 69 -1.66 -0.91 2.74
C ASP A 69 -0.88 -1.60 3.86
N ILE A 70 -0.47 -2.86 3.66
CA ILE A 70 0.28 -3.59 4.69
C ILE A 70 1.67 -3.01 4.93
N ALA A 71 2.30 -2.42 3.91
CA ALA A 71 3.57 -1.72 4.08
C ALA A 71 3.43 -0.44 4.91
N SER A 72 2.31 0.27 4.75
CA SER A 72 2.03 1.50 5.48
C SER A 72 1.58 1.21 6.90
N GLU A 73 0.80 0.14 7.12
CA GLU A 73 0.42 -0.38 8.44
C GLU A 73 1.67 -0.78 9.26
N ASP A 74 2.62 -1.50 8.64
CA ASP A 74 3.89 -1.88 9.28
C ASP A 74 4.74 -0.65 9.68
N ARG A 75 4.44 0.55 9.13
CA ARG A 75 5.08 1.83 9.45
C ARG A 75 4.25 2.75 10.35
N ASP A 76 3.04 2.35 10.73
CA ASP A 76 2.06 3.22 11.41
C ASP A 76 1.80 4.53 10.64
N GLU A 77 1.71 4.42 9.31
CA GLU A 77 1.48 5.54 8.38
C GLU A 77 0.21 5.31 7.55
N ILE A 78 -0.39 6.39 7.04
CA ILE A 78 -1.43 6.29 6.00
C ILE A 78 -0.86 5.64 4.73
N PRO A 79 -1.69 4.99 3.87
CA PRO A 79 -1.23 4.42 2.62
C PRO A 79 -0.34 5.39 1.86
N MET A 80 0.92 5.01 1.66
CA MET A 80 2.02 5.91 1.34
C MET A 80 1.97 6.53 -0.07
N ASP A 81 1.04 6.07 -0.90
CA ASP A 81 0.67 6.59 -2.22
C ASP A 81 -0.35 7.75 -2.14
N LEU A 82 -1.13 7.82 -1.05
CA LEU A 82 -2.18 8.84 -0.87
C LEU A 82 -1.72 10.25 -0.46
N PRO A 83 -0.62 10.46 0.31
CA PRO A 83 -0.26 11.79 0.82
C PRO A 83 -0.14 12.86 -0.27
N ASP A 84 0.53 12.54 -1.37
CA ASP A 84 0.76 13.49 -2.46
C ASP A 84 -0.55 13.81 -3.20
N TYR A 85 -1.36 12.80 -3.49
CA TYR A 85 -2.70 12.99 -4.07
C TYR A 85 -3.59 13.88 -3.19
N ILE A 86 -3.63 13.62 -1.88
CA ILE A 86 -4.41 14.43 -0.93
C ILE A 86 -3.87 15.86 -0.88
N LYS A 87 -2.55 16.05 -0.90
CA LYS A 87 -1.91 17.37 -0.86
C LYS A 87 -2.28 18.21 -2.08
N GLU A 88 -2.27 17.61 -3.26
CA GLU A 88 -2.57 18.27 -4.54
C GLU A 88 -4.07 18.54 -4.71
N SER A 89 -4.93 17.62 -4.25
CA SER A 89 -6.39 17.75 -4.40
C SER A 89 -7.04 18.54 -3.26
N GLY A 90 -7.47 19.77 -3.55
CA GLY A 90 -8.27 20.58 -2.62
C GLY A 90 -9.63 19.93 -2.29
N LEU A 91 -10.22 19.21 -3.26
CA LEU A 91 -11.48 18.49 -3.09
C LEU A 91 -11.31 17.29 -2.16
N ALA A 92 -10.25 16.48 -2.33
CA ALA A 92 -9.97 15.35 -1.43
C ALA A 92 -9.82 15.82 0.02
N ARG A 93 -9.05 16.89 0.26
CA ARG A 93 -8.91 17.47 1.61
C ARG A 93 -10.24 17.94 2.20
N THR A 94 -11.10 18.54 1.38
CA THR A 94 -12.41 19.01 1.83
C THR A 94 -13.35 17.84 2.16
N ALA A 95 -13.37 16.82 1.30
CA ALA A 95 -14.16 15.61 1.50
C ALA A 95 -13.74 14.86 2.78
N LEU A 96 -12.43 14.59 2.94
CA LEU A 96 -11.89 13.91 4.12
C LEU A 96 -12.17 14.66 5.42
N ARG A 97 -12.04 16.00 5.43
CA ARG A 97 -12.40 16.82 6.62
C ARG A 97 -13.89 16.74 6.94
N LYS A 98 -14.76 16.75 5.92
CA LYS A 98 -16.22 16.64 6.11
C LYS A 98 -16.60 15.25 6.63
N ALA A 99 -16.04 14.19 6.05
CA ALA A 99 -16.24 12.82 6.50
C ALA A 99 -15.83 12.65 7.98
N ARG A 100 -14.61 13.08 8.34
CA ARG A 100 -14.12 13.05 9.73
C ARG A 100 -15.03 13.81 10.70
N LYS A 101 -15.57 14.98 10.30
CA LYS A 101 -16.50 15.74 11.13
C LYS A 101 -17.79 14.96 11.39
N ILE A 102 -18.40 14.40 10.35
CA ILE A 102 -19.66 13.64 10.46
C ILE A 102 -19.44 12.39 11.33
N GLU A 103 -18.33 11.69 11.14
CA GLU A 103 -17.99 10.52 11.94
C GLU A 103 -17.78 10.87 13.43
N SER A 104 -17.14 12.00 13.73
CA SER A 104 -17.02 12.49 15.12
C SER A 104 -18.35 12.87 15.77
N GLU A 105 -19.40 13.10 14.97
CA GLU A 105 -20.78 13.32 15.44
C GLU A 105 -21.56 12.00 15.65
N GLY A 106 -20.90 10.84 15.54
CA GLY A 106 -21.50 9.52 15.72
C GLY A 106 -22.32 9.02 14.54
N LYS A 107 -22.11 9.60 13.35
CA LYS A 107 -22.87 9.29 12.12
C LYS A 107 -22.04 8.45 11.14
N SER A 108 -21.40 7.39 11.62
CA SER A 108 -20.53 6.53 10.81
C SER A 108 -21.26 5.93 9.60
N ASP A 109 -22.51 5.47 9.76
CA ASP A 109 -23.32 4.89 8.67
C ASP A 109 -23.52 5.86 7.49
N ILE A 110 -23.66 7.17 7.78
CA ILE A 110 -23.83 8.19 6.74
C ILE A 110 -22.52 8.39 5.97
N THR A 111 -21.40 8.45 6.69
CA THR A 111 -20.08 8.58 6.08
C THR A 111 -19.75 7.35 5.23
N GLU A 112 -20.02 6.15 5.73
CA GLU A 112 -19.82 4.89 5.00
C GLU A 112 -20.64 4.86 3.70
N LYS A 113 -21.95 5.17 3.79
CA LYS A 113 -22.81 5.22 2.61
C LYS A 113 -22.30 6.23 1.57
N ALA A 114 -21.84 7.41 2.01
CA ALA A 114 -21.30 8.42 1.10
C ALA A 114 -20.03 7.95 0.39
N TRP A 115 -19.16 7.20 1.07
CA TRP A 115 -17.98 6.61 0.44
C TRP A 115 -18.33 5.53 -0.58
N LEU A 116 -19.29 4.65 -0.26
CA LEU A 116 -19.77 3.62 -1.19
C LEU A 116 -20.37 4.23 -2.46
N GLU A 117 -21.17 5.30 -2.32
CA GLU A 117 -21.70 6.04 -3.47
C GLU A 117 -20.60 6.71 -4.30
N PHE A 118 -19.57 7.25 -3.64
CA PHE A 118 -18.42 7.86 -4.32
C PHE A 118 -17.62 6.84 -5.13
N ILE A 119 -17.28 5.68 -4.53
CA ILE A 119 -16.54 4.60 -5.20
C ILE A 119 -17.33 4.11 -6.42
N LYS A 120 -18.61 3.80 -6.22
CA LYS A 120 -19.50 3.36 -7.31
C LYS A 120 -19.55 4.35 -8.47
N ALA A 121 -19.59 5.65 -8.18
CA ALA A 121 -19.61 6.69 -9.21
C ALA A 121 -18.30 6.81 -10.01
N LEU A 122 -17.19 6.28 -9.50
CA LEU A 122 -15.91 6.18 -10.19
C LEU A 122 -15.82 4.89 -11.02
N ASP A 123 -16.31 3.76 -10.50
CA ASP A 123 -16.32 2.48 -11.20
C ASP A 123 -17.26 2.48 -12.42
N GLU A 124 -18.37 3.21 -12.37
CA GLU A 124 -19.32 3.34 -13.50
C GLU A 124 -18.77 4.14 -14.71
N LYS A 125 -17.55 4.67 -14.62
CA LYS A 125 -16.91 5.46 -15.69
C LYS A 125 -15.82 4.71 -16.46
N GLU A 126 -15.59 3.43 -16.18
CA GLU A 126 -14.89 2.50 -17.07
C GLU A 126 -15.84 1.79 -18.04
#